data_AF-A0A923ZAM0-F1
#
_entry.id   AF-A0A923ZAM0-F1
#
_cell.length_a   1.000
_cell.length_b   1.000
_cell.length_c   1.000
_cell.angle_alpha   90.00
_cell.angle_beta   90.00
_cell.angle_gamma   90.00
#
_symmetry.space_group_name_H-M   'P 1'
#
loop_
_entity.id
_entity.type
_entity.pdbx_description
1 polymer ?
#
loop_
_entity_poly.entity_id
_entity_poly.type
_entity_poly.pdbx_seq_one_letter_code
_entity_poly.pdbx_strand_id
1 'polypeptide(L)'
;MIVLLSAVLLAAAGPSPSPAVLEAGLNGSWKGSLGYRDYQSNEIQEIPVSTRIEALSDGATVLRIPTFDDGPNVGNVIITTASLHDPVAGIVTLGRFRKGRPVELSTAQLSVTAFKDATHWTVTSEEDGRDDDKPALIRVTEVRDGDMLTATKDVQLKAGSAGWQFRNRTRLMLEIGRSTSDGHR
;
A
#
# COMPACT_ATOMS: atom_id res chain seq x y z
N MET A 1 59.77 -7.36 -7.89
CA MET A 1 58.51 -8.01 -7.46
C MET A 1 57.60 -6.91 -6.95
N ILE A 2 56.63 -6.47 -7.76
CA ILE A 2 55.72 -5.36 -7.41
C ILE A 2 54.41 -6.00 -6.94
N VAL A 3 54.04 -5.75 -5.68
CA VAL A 3 52.76 -6.17 -5.12
C VAL A 3 51.76 -5.04 -5.39
N LEU A 4 50.80 -5.28 -6.30
CA LEU A 4 49.65 -4.40 -6.48
C LEU A 4 48.65 -4.66 -5.35
N LEU A 5 48.48 -3.69 -4.44
CA LEU A 5 47.33 -3.65 -3.54
C LEU A 5 46.12 -3.12 -4.33
N SER A 6 45.17 -4.00 -4.62
CA SER A 6 43.84 -3.59 -5.09
C SER A 6 43.04 -3.06 -3.90
N ALA A 7 42.82 -1.75 -3.86
CA ALA A 7 41.87 -1.15 -2.92
C ALA A 7 40.44 -1.45 -3.41
N VAL A 8 39.69 -2.21 -2.63
CA VAL A 8 38.25 -2.38 -2.84
C VAL A 8 37.56 -1.14 -2.27
N LEU A 9 37.10 -0.23 -3.15
CA LEU A 9 36.17 0.82 -2.72
C LEU A 9 34.81 0.17 -2.42
N LEU A 10 34.41 0.17 -1.14
CA LEU A 10 33.01 -0.02 -0.79
C LEU A 10 32.24 1.24 -1.20
N ALA A 11 31.41 1.13 -2.24
CA ALA A 11 30.43 2.16 -2.54
C ALA A 11 29.42 2.22 -1.38
N ALA A 12 29.34 3.37 -0.71
CA ALA A 12 28.26 3.62 0.24
C ALA A 12 26.92 3.58 -0.53
N ALA A 13 25.99 2.73 -0.09
CA ALA A 13 24.62 2.79 -0.58
C ALA A 13 24.07 4.20 -0.27
N GLY A 14 23.59 4.90 -1.30
CA GLY A 14 22.92 6.19 -1.11
C GLY A 14 21.70 6.03 -0.19
N PRO A 15 21.19 7.12 0.40
CA PRO A 15 20.00 7.05 1.24
C PRO A 15 18.84 6.44 0.46
N SER A 16 18.15 5.45 1.05
CA SER A 16 16.93 4.88 0.46
C SER A 16 15.89 5.98 0.24
N PRO A 17 15.09 5.91 -0.85
CA PRO A 17 14.02 6.88 -1.07
C PRO A 17 13.03 6.89 0.10
N SER A 18 12.37 8.03 0.31
CA SER A 18 11.30 8.10 1.30
C SER A 18 10.10 7.25 0.86
N PRO A 19 9.29 6.72 1.80
CA PRO A 19 8.04 6.04 1.47
C PRO A 19 7.12 6.87 0.55
N ALA A 20 7.08 8.19 0.73
CA ALA A 20 6.29 9.10 -0.10
C ALA A 20 6.69 9.03 -1.59
N VAL A 21 7.99 9.01 -1.88
CA VAL A 21 8.51 8.88 -3.26
C VAL A 21 8.15 7.51 -3.85
N LEU A 22 8.24 6.45 -3.05
CA LEU A 22 7.94 5.09 -3.50
C LEU A 22 6.44 4.91 -3.80
N GLU A 23 5.57 5.38 -2.91
CA GLU A 23 4.11 5.32 -3.08
C GLU A 23 3.63 6.23 -4.21
N ALA A 24 4.20 7.43 -4.37
CA ALA A 24 3.90 8.29 -5.53
C ALA A 24 4.22 7.60 -6.87
N GLY A 25 5.26 6.75 -6.89
CA GLY A 25 5.61 5.92 -8.05
C GLY A 25 4.56 4.88 -8.43
N LEU A 26 3.51 4.67 -7.64
CA LEU A 26 2.39 3.76 -7.94
C LEU A 26 1.30 4.41 -8.81
N ASN A 27 1.44 5.68 -9.18
CA ASN A 27 0.48 6.40 -10.02
C ASN A 27 0.08 5.59 -11.28
N GLY A 28 -1.21 5.29 -11.43
CA GLY A 28 -1.72 4.46 -12.51
C GLY A 28 -3.00 3.72 -12.17
N SER A 29 -3.45 2.89 -13.11
CA SER A 29 -4.58 1.97 -12.93
C SER A 29 -4.07 0.57 -12.64
N TRP A 30 -4.71 -0.11 -11.70
CA TRP A 30 -4.31 -1.41 -11.21
C TRP A 30 -5.53 -2.33 -11.10
N LYS A 31 -5.35 -3.63 -11.36
CA LYS A 31 -6.40 -4.64 -11.19
C LYS A 31 -5.89 -5.90 -10.52
N GLY A 32 -6.78 -6.56 -9.81
CA GLY A 32 -6.52 -7.87 -9.25
C GLY A 32 -7.58 -8.25 -8.25
N SER A 33 -7.17 -8.60 -7.03
CA SER A 33 -8.09 -9.12 -6.03
C SER A 33 -7.89 -8.53 -4.64
N LEU A 34 -9.00 -8.43 -3.91
CA LEU A 34 -9.07 -8.16 -2.49
C LEU A 34 -9.47 -9.46 -1.79
N GLY A 35 -8.52 -10.06 -1.08
CA GLY A 35 -8.74 -11.18 -0.18
C GLY A 35 -9.02 -10.67 1.23
N TYR A 36 -10.10 -11.09 1.88
CA TYR A 36 -10.39 -10.75 3.28
C TYR A 36 -10.82 -11.97 4.07
N ARG A 37 -10.46 -11.98 5.35
CA ARG A 37 -10.88 -13.00 6.31
C ARG A 37 -12.24 -12.63 6.88
N ASP A 38 -13.22 -13.50 6.68
CA ASP A 38 -14.56 -13.34 7.25
C ASP A 38 -14.52 -13.57 8.77
N TYR A 39 -15.21 -12.72 9.55
CA TYR A 39 -15.21 -12.81 11.02
C TYR A 39 -16.02 -13.97 11.56
N GLN A 40 -17.00 -14.48 10.81
CA GLN A 40 -17.90 -15.54 11.25
C GLN A 40 -17.32 -16.92 10.89
N SER A 41 -16.88 -17.10 9.65
CA SER A 41 -16.36 -18.37 9.14
C SER A 41 -14.85 -18.53 9.29
N ASN A 42 -14.11 -17.44 9.47
CA ASN A 42 -12.64 -17.39 9.47
C ASN A 42 -11.99 -17.83 8.14
N GLU A 43 -12.80 -17.99 7.08
CA GLU A 43 -12.33 -18.30 5.73
C GLU A 43 -11.86 -17.04 5.00
N ILE A 44 -10.96 -17.22 4.04
CA ILE A 44 -10.54 -16.14 3.14
C ILE A 44 -11.48 -16.13 1.94
N GLN A 45 -12.18 -15.02 1.77
CA GLN A 45 -12.92 -14.72 0.55
C GLN A 45 -12.08 -13.82 -0.34
N GLU A 46 -12.19 -13.97 -1.65
CA GLU A 46 -11.45 -13.16 -2.61
C GLU A 46 -12.41 -12.59 -3.65
N ILE A 47 -12.42 -11.26 -3.80
CA ILE A 47 -13.25 -10.54 -4.75
C ILE A 47 -12.38 -9.74 -5.73
N PRO A 48 -12.79 -9.59 -7.00
CA PRO A 48 -12.09 -8.72 -7.94
C PRO A 48 -12.11 -7.26 -7.49
N VAL A 49 -11.00 -6.56 -7.68
CA VAL A 49 -10.88 -5.12 -7.38
C VAL A 49 -10.12 -4.41 -8.48
N SER A 50 -10.58 -3.20 -8.82
CA SER A 50 -9.83 -2.23 -9.62
C SER A 50 -9.43 -1.07 -8.73
N THR A 51 -8.18 -0.62 -8.81
CA THR A 51 -7.66 0.48 -8.00
C THR A 51 -7.03 1.53 -8.90
N ARG A 52 -7.49 2.78 -8.82
CA ARG A 52 -6.76 3.92 -9.38
C ARG A 52 -5.91 4.55 -8.28
N ILE A 53 -4.63 4.78 -8.58
CA ILE A 53 -3.72 5.53 -7.71
C ILE A 53 -3.33 6.80 -8.45
N GLU A 54 -3.46 7.95 -7.81
CA GLU A 54 -3.07 9.25 -8.34
C GLU A 54 -2.13 9.96 -7.36
N ALA A 55 -0.90 10.20 -7.79
CA ALA A 55 0.01 11.08 -7.06
C ALA A 55 -0.26 12.52 -7.51
N LEU A 56 -0.57 13.41 -6.56
CA LEU A 56 -0.86 14.81 -6.89
C LEU A 56 0.43 15.59 -7.15
N SER A 57 0.29 16.72 -7.85
CA SER A 57 1.42 17.58 -8.24
C SER A 57 2.11 18.29 -7.08
N ASP A 58 1.53 18.25 -5.87
CA ASP A 58 2.14 18.76 -4.65
C ASP A 58 3.27 17.88 -4.12
N GLY A 59 3.45 16.67 -4.69
CA GLY A 59 4.52 15.74 -4.33
C GLY A 59 4.38 15.10 -2.94
N ALA A 60 3.29 15.35 -2.23
CA ALA A 60 3.04 14.87 -0.87
C ALA A 60 1.71 14.13 -0.73
N THR A 61 0.77 14.37 -1.65
CA THR A 61 -0.57 13.78 -1.58
C THR A 61 -0.73 12.65 -2.58
N VAL A 62 -1.25 11.52 -2.11
CA VAL A 62 -1.63 10.37 -2.95
C VAL A 62 -3.11 10.05 -2.73
N LEU A 63 -3.86 9.93 -3.82
CA LEU A 63 -5.22 9.40 -3.81
C LEU A 63 -5.20 7.94 -4.24
N ARG A 64 -5.81 7.06 -3.45
CA ARG A 64 -6.02 5.65 -3.79
C ARG A 64 -7.51 5.33 -3.78
N ILE A 65 -8.02 4.80 -4.89
CA ILE A 65 -9.45 4.64 -5.16
C ILE A 65 -9.74 3.19 -5.60
N PRO A 66 -9.81 2.23 -4.67
CA PRO A 66 -10.32 0.90 -4.97
C PRO A 66 -11.82 0.91 -5.26
N THR A 67 -12.24 0.06 -6.19
CA THR A 67 -13.62 -0.21 -6.60
C THR A 67 -13.82 -1.72 -6.71
N PHE A 68 -14.83 -2.26 -6.04
CA PHE A 68 -15.16 -3.69 -6.04
C PHE A 68 -16.66 -3.91 -5.75
N ASP A 69 -17.19 -5.06 -6.17
CA ASP A 69 -18.55 -5.48 -5.84
C ASP A 69 -18.53 -6.35 -4.58
N ASP A 70 -19.25 -5.93 -3.54
CA ASP A 70 -19.34 -6.60 -2.23
C ASP A 70 -20.65 -7.42 -2.12
N GLY A 71 -21.14 -7.90 -3.26
CA GLY A 71 -22.25 -8.84 -3.36
C GLY A 71 -23.63 -8.17 -3.32
N PRO A 72 -24.72 -8.96 -3.43
CA PRO A 72 -26.07 -8.44 -3.72
C PRO A 72 -26.65 -7.50 -2.65
N ASN A 73 -26.17 -7.58 -1.42
CA ASN A 73 -26.69 -6.77 -0.30
C ASN A 73 -25.99 -5.41 -0.18
N VAL A 74 -24.74 -5.30 -0.66
CA VAL A 74 -23.91 -4.09 -0.54
C VAL A 74 -23.73 -3.43 -1.91
N GLY A 75 -23.50 -4.23 -2.94
CA GLY A 75 -23.25 -3.82 -4.31
C GLY A 75 -21.87 -3.19 -4.48
N ASN A 76 -21.76 -2.30 -5.46
CA ASN A 76 -20.51 -1.63 -5.79
C ASN A 76 -20.03 -0.70 -4.66
N VAL A 77 -18.81 -0.94 -4.19
CA VAL A 77 -18.12 -0.18 -3.16
C VAL A 77 -16.98 0.60 -3.82
N ILE A 78 -16.95 1.91 -3.55
CA ILE A 78 -15.83 2.79 -3.87
C ILE A 78 -15.33 3.38 -2.56
N ILE A 79 -14.02 3.29 -2.32
CA ILE A 79 -13.38 3.94 -1.18
C ILE A 79 -12.37 4.92 -1.75
N THR A 80 -12.46 6.19 -1.39
CA THR A 80 -11.40 7.16 -1.69
C THR A 80 -10.53 7.28 -0.45
N THR A 81 -9.24 6.99 -0.58
CA THR A 81 -8.24 7.27 0.45
C THR A 81 -7.37 8.42 -0.01
N ALA A 82 -7.34 9.50 0.74
CA ALA A 82 -6.38 10.58 0.56
C ALA A 82 -5.28 10.43 1.62
N SER A 83 -4.05 10.26 1.16
CA SER A 83 -2.84 10.15 1.99
C SER A 83 -2.04 11.44 1.86
N LEU A 84 -1.73 12.08 2.99
CA LEU A 84 -0.79 13.21 3.05
C LEU A 84 0.49 12.73 3.76
N HIS A 85 1.58 12.62 3.00
CA HIS A 85 2.86 12.20 3.53
C HIS A 85 3.62 13.38 4.15
N ASP A 86 4.21 13.14 5.33
CA ASP A 86 5.22 14.01 5.94
C ASP A 86 6.55 13.24 5.98
N PRO A 87 7.44 13.44 4.99
CA PRO A 87 8.72 12.75 4.93
C PRO A 87 9.67 13.13 6.08
N VAL A 88 9.49 14.30 6.70
CA VAL A 88 10.36 14.76 7.80
C VAL A 88 10.01 14.03 9.08
N ALA A 89 8.72 13.89 9.37
CA ALA A 89 8.24 13.11 10.51
C ALA A 89 8.20 11.59 10.24
N GLY A 90 8.28 11.18 8.97
CA GLY A 90 8.21 9.78 8.56
C GLY A 90 6.81 9.19 8.72
N ILE A 91 5.77 10.01 8.66
CA ILE A 91 4.37 9.62 8.87
C ILE A 91 3.53 9.86 7.61
N VAL A 92 2.35 9.26 7.59
CA VAL A 92 1.27 9.61 6.66
C VAL A 92 -0.03 9.78 7.42
N THR A 93 -0.75 10.85 7.12
CA THR A 93 -2.13 11.04 7.59
C THR A 93 -3.08 10.61 6.48
N LEU A 94 -4.06 9.76 6.82
CA LEU A 94 -5.01 9.20 5.87
C LEU A 94 -6.42 9.68 6.19
N GLY A 95 -7.16 10.09 5.15
CA GLY A 95 -8.61 10.23 5.19
C GLY A 95 -9.28 9.23 4.26
N ARG A 96 -10.14 8.37 4.81
CA ARG A 96 -10.88 7.35 4.05
C ARG A 96 -12.36 7.71 3.96
N PHE A 97 -12.88 7.71 2.74
CA PHE A 97 -14.23 8.11 2.41
C PHE A 97 -14.95 6.95 1.74
N ARG A 98 -16.05 6.48 2.34
CA ARG A 98 -16.93 5.45 1.79
C ARG A 98 -18.37 5.89 1.91
N LYS A 99 -19.15 5.77 0.84
CA LYS A 99 -20.59 6.11 0.84
C LYS A 99 -21.30 5.41 2.00
N GLY A 100 -22.09 6.17 2.77
CA GLY A 100 -22.88 5.65 3.89
C GLY A 100 -22.08 5.31 5.14
N ARG A 101 -20.79 5.68 5.22
CA ARG A 101 -19.96 5.55 6.42
C ARG A 101 -19.43 6.92 6.86
N PRO A 102 -19.21 7.14 8.17
CA PRO A 102 -18.43 8.28 8.65
C PRO A 102 -17.03 8.30 8.01
N VAL A 103 -16.44 9.49 7.91
CA VAL A 103 -15.04 9.62 7.50
C VAL A 103 -14.14 8.99 8.54
N GLU A 104 -13.20 8.17 8.11
CA GLU A 104 -12.18 7.61 8.98
C GLU A 104 -10.87 8.39 8.79
N LEU A 105 -10.33 8.92 9.87
CA LEU A 105 -9.03 9.59 9.91
C LEU A 105 -8.06 8.74 10.72
N SER A 106 -6.84 8.57 10.19
CA SER A 106 -5.76 7.91 10.93
C SER A 106 -4.40 8.48 10.56
N THR A 107 -3.39 8.17 11.36
CA THR A 107 -2.00 8.54 11.09
C THR A 107 -1.13 7.34 11.37
N ALA A 108 -0.29 6.99 10.41
CA ALA A 108 0.59 5.84 10.46
C ALA A 108 2.06 6.26 10.39
N GLN A 109 2.91 5.56 11.13
CA GLN A 109 4.35 5.63 10.94
C GLN A 109 4.72 4.81 9.71
N LEU A 110 5.57 5.36 8.84
CA LEU A 110 6.07 4.68 7.65
C LEU A 110 7.53 4.25 7.82
N SER A 111 7.89 3.14 7.19
CA SER A 111 9.26 2.65 7.13
C SER A 111 9.51 1.89 5.83
N VAL A 112 10.62 2.19 5.15
CA VAL A 112 11.11 1.38 4.03
C VAL A 112 11.90 0.22 4.62
N THR A 113 11.39 -1.00 4.48
CA THR A 113 12.00 -2.21 5.07
C THR A 113 12.81 -3.02 4.06
N ALA A 114 12.58 -2.80 2.76
CA ALA A 114 13.44 -3.28 1.69
C ALA A 114 13.40 -2.31 0.51
N PHE A 115 14.55 -2.11 -0.14
CA PHE A 115 14.64 -1.30 -1.35
C PHE A 115 15.73 -1.85 -2.26
N LYS A 116 15.35 -2.14 -3.50
CA LYS A 116 16.30 -2.50 -4.57
C LYS A 116 16.31 -1.42 -5.65
N ASP A 117 15.14 -0.99 -6.09
CA ASP A 117 14.94 0.08 -7.06
C ASP A 117 13.50 0.65 -6.97
N ALA A 118 13.15 1.60 -7.85
CA ALA A 118 11.86 2.30 -7.82
C ALA A 118 10.63 1.40 -8.02
N THR A 119 10.80 0.19 -8.59
CA THR A 119 9.72 -0.77 -8.79
C THR A 119 9.87 -2.04 -7.95
N HIS A 120 10.92 -2.14 -7.12
CA HIS A 120 11.17 -3.29 -6.24
C HIS A 120 11.48 -2.82 -4.81
N TRP A 121 10.47 -2.80 -3.97
CA TRP A 121 10.57 -2.26 -2.60
C TRP A 121 9.49 -2.82 -1.67
N THR A 122 9.73 -2.65 -0.36
CA THR A 122 8.76 -2.92 0.70
C THR A 122 8.63 -1.70 1.60
N VAL A 123 7.40 -1.25 1.79
CA VAL A 123 7.03 -0.21 2.77
C VAL A 123 6.11 -0.82 3.80
N THR A 124 6.37 -0.53 5.07
CA THR A 124 5.48 -0.88 6.17
C THR A 124 4.88 0.40 6.75
N SER A 125 3.57 0.39 6.98
CA SER A 125 2.87 1.38 7.78
C SER A 125 2.34 0.74 9.06
N GLU A 126 2.45 1.45 10.18
CA GLU A 126 1.89 1.03 11.46
C GLU A 126 1.09 2.15 12.11
N GLU A 127 -0.11 1.83 12.60
CA GLU A 127 -0.98 2.78 13.29
C GLU A 127 -1.73 2.13 14.44
N ASP A 128 -2.11 2.96 15.41
CA ASP A 128 -3.14 2.60 16.37
C ASP A 128 -4.52 2.65 15.70
N GLY A 129 -5.35 1.65 15.97
CA GLY A 129 -6.70 1.61 15.43
C GLY A 129 -7.62 0.66 16.17
N ARG A 130 -8.63 0.18 15.43
CA ARG A 130 -9.61 -0.78 15.92
C ARG A 130 -9.80 -1.92 14.93
N ASP A 131 -10.12 -3.07 15.48
CA ASP A 131 -10.44 -4.28 14.75
C ASP A 131 -11.60 -4.97 15.48
N ASP A 132 -12.75 -5.11 14.80
CA ASP A 132 -14.00 -5.59 15.41
C ASP A 132 -14.32 -4.85 16.73
N ASP A 133 -14.30 -3.51 16.66
CA ASP A 133 -14.48 -2.56 17.77
C ASP A 133 -13.48 -2.66 18.94
N LYS A 134 -12.47 -3.54 18.86
CA LYS A 134 -11.43 -3.69 19.88
C LYS A 134 -10.19 -2.88 19.54
N PRO A 135 -9.53 -2.22 20.51
CA PRO A 135 -8.26 -1.54 20.27
C PRO A 135 -7.18 -2.49 19.76
N ALA A 136 -6.50 -2.10 18.69
CA ALA A 136 -5.48 -2.90 18.02
C ALA A 136 -4.35 -2.04 17.46
N LEU A 137 -3.19 -2.65 17.28
CA LEU A 137 -2.17 -2.14 16.36
C LEU A 137 -2.48 -2.70 14.98
N ILE A 138 -2.48 -1.83 13.98
CA ILE A 138 -2.66 -2.19 12.57
C ILE A 138 -1.30 -2.04 11.89
N ARG A 139 -0.92 -3.05 11.11
CA ARG A 139 0.23 -2.98 10.20
C ARG A 139 -0.26 -3.23 8.79
N VAL A 140 0.16 -2.39 7.86
CA VAL A 140 0.05 -2.69 6.42
C VAL A 140 1.44 -2.81 5.84
N THR A 141 1.74 -3.95 5.22
CA THR A 141 2.98 -4.16 4.46
C THR A 141 2.65 -4.12 2.98
N GLU A 142 3.16 -3.11 2.29
CA GLU A 142 3.13 -2.99 0.84
C GLU A 142 4.44 -3.51 0.24
N VAL A 143 4.34 -4.42 -0.72
CA VAL A 143 5.46 -4.94 -1.50
C VAL A 143 5.18 -4.65 -2.96
N ARG A 144 6.08 -3.89 -3.59
CA ARG A 144 6.10 -3.71 -5.04
C ARG A 144 7.20 -4.59 -5.64
N ASP A 145 6.82 -5.35 -6.66
CA ASP A 145 7.71 -6.22 -7.43
C ASP A 145 7.40 -6.02 -8.93
N GLY A 146 8.08 -5.07 -9.55
CA GLY A 146 7.80 -4.61 -10.90
C GLY A 146 6.40 -4.01 -11.03
N ASP A 147 5.56 -4.70 -11.81
CA ASP A 147 4.17 -4.35 -12.09
C ASP A 147 3.19 -5.01 -11.11
N MET A 148 3.68 -5.76 -10.13
CA MET A 148 2.86 -6.34 -9.06
C MET A 148 2.94 -5.47 -7.80
N LEU A 149 1.79 -5.23 -7.18
CA LEU A 149 1.68 -4.59 -5.86
C LEU A 149 0.85 -5.49 -4.95
N THR A 150 1.42 -5.86 -3.80
CA THR A 150 0.70 -6.56 -2.73
C THR A 150 0.65 -5.68 -1.49
N ALA A 151 -0.54 -5.48 -0.93
CA ALA A 151 -0.73 -4.80 0.35
C ALA A 151 -1.39 -5.77 1.33
N THR A 152 -0.71 -6.14 2.41
CA THR A 152 -1.24 -7.05 3.43
C THR A 152 -1.50 -6.30 4.73
N LYS A 153 -2.73 -6.38 5.24
CA LYS A 153 -3.11 -5.85 6.55
C LYS A 153 -3.09 -6.96 7.59
N ASP A 154 -2.29 -6.74 8.62
CA ASP A 154 -2.25 -7.53 9.84
C ASP A 154 -2.68 -6.68 11.04
N VAL A 155 -3.20 -7.32 12.08
CA VAL A 155 -3.60 -6.67 13.33
C VAL A 155 -3.13 -7.46 14.53
N GLN A 156 -2.75 -6.72 15.55
CA GLN A 156 -2.46 -7.26 16.86
C GLN A 156 -3.41 -6.59 17.85
N LEU A 157 -4.32 -7.35 18.46
CA LEU A 157 -5.19 -6.80 19.50
C LEU A 157 -4.35 -6.41 20.71
N LYS A 158 -4.58 -5.22 21.26
CA LYS A 158 -3.85 -4.74 22.45
C LYS A 158 -4.14 -5.58 23.68
N ALA A 159 -5.33 -6.18 23.73
CA ALA A 159 -5.73 -7.11 24.77
C ALA A 159 -5.66 -8.55 24.26
N GLY A 160 -5.06 -9.46 25.06
CA GLY A 160 -5.22 -10.91 24.90
C GLY A 160 -4.43 -11.59 23.77
N SER A 161 -3.83 -10.85 22.82
CA SER A 161 -3.01 -11.45 21.74
C SER A 161 -1.61 -10.85 21.67
N ALA A 162 -0.58 -11.70 21.67
CA ALA A 162 0.81 -11.26 21.50
C ALA A 162 1.27 -11.28 20.02
N GLY A 163 0.44 -11.73 19.09
CA GLY A 163 0.84 -11.98 17.70
C GLY A 163 -0.01 -11.24 16.66
N TRP A 164 0.64 -10.90 15.55
CA TRP A 164 -0.01 -10.36 14.36
C TRP A 164 -0.92 -11.38 13.70
N GLN A 165 -2.12 -10.94 13.32
CA GLN A 165 -3.15 -11.74 12.69
C GLN A 165 -3.52 -11.12 11.34
N PHE A 166 -3.48 -11.94 10.30
CA PHE A 166 -3.93 -11.57 8.97
C PHE A 166 -5.41 -11.12 8.96
N ARG A 167 -5.69 -10.00 8.29
CA ARG A 167 -7.08 -9.55 8.02
C ARG A 167 -7.43 -9.53 6.56
N ASN A 168 -6.63 -8.84 5.76
CA ASN A 168 -6.89 -8.75 4.34
C ASN A 168 -5.60 -8.56 3.56
N ARG A 169 -5.69 -8.83 2.27
CA ARG A 169 -4.62 -8.59 1.32
C ARG A 169 -5.20 -8.19 -0.02
N THR A 170 -4.67 -7.11 -0.56
CA THR A 170 -4.88 -6.75 -1.96
C THR A 170 -3.69 -7.24 -2.77
N ARG A 171 -3.95 -7.87 -3.91
CA ARG A 171 -2.95 -8.22 -4.92
C ARG A 171 -3.35 -7.54 -6.23
N LEU A 172 -2.47 -6.72 -6.76
CA LEU A 172 -2.73 -5.87 -7.90
C LEU A 172 -1.64 -6.07 -8.95
N MET A 173 -2.04 -6.02 -10.22
CA MET A 173 -1.15 -5.84 -11.36
C MET A 173 -1.43 -4.49 -12.00
N LEU A 174 -0.37 -3.78 -12.39
CA LEU A 174 -0.46 -2.54 -13.13
C LEU A 174 -1.11 -2.80 -14.48
N GLU A 175 -2.13 -2.01 -14.81
CA GLU A 175 -2.69 -1.98 -16.15
C GLU A 175 -1.79 -1.14 -17.04
N ILE A 176 -0.88 -1.77 -17.76
CA ILE A 176 -0.11 -1.09 -18.80
C ILE A 176 -1.10 -0.72 -19.91
N GLY A 177 -1.34 0.58 -20.09
CA GLY A 177 -2.05 1.07 -21.26
C GLY A 177 -1.32 0.59 -22.51
N ARG A 178 -1.98 -0.22 -23.36
CA ARG A 178 -1.57 -0.30 -24.76
C ARG A 178 -1.70 1.12 -25.29
N SER A 179 -0.57 1.79 -25.50
CA SER A 179 -0.51 2.95 -26.38
C SER A 179 -1.01 2.48 -27.74
N THR A 180 -2.28 2.69 -28.06
CA THR A 180 -2.74 2.71 -29.44
C THR A 180 -2.17 3.96 -30.07
N SER A 181 -0.89 3.91 -30.42
CA SER A 181 -0.33 4.78 -31.44
C SER A 181 -0.84 4.27 -32.78
N ASP A 182 -2.04 4.66 -33.15
CA ASP A 182 -2.53 4.53 -34.51
C ASP A 182 -3.29 5.79 -34.91
N GLY A 183 -2.82 6.39 -36.00
CA GLY A 183 -3.64 7.19 -36.91
C GLY A 183 -3.82 8.67 -36.56
N HIS A 184 -2.86 9.51 -36.96
CA HIS A 184 -3.13 10.60 -37.91
C HIS A 184 -1.82 11.13 -38.49
N ARG A 185 -1.52 10.68 -39.71
CA ARG A 185 -0.97 11.52 -40.77
C ARG A 185 -2.01 11.61 -41.87
#